data_AF-A0A7X0DCK6-F1
#
_entry.id   AF-A0A7X0DCK6-F1
#
_cell.length_a   1.000
_cell.length_b   1.000
_cell.length_c   1.000
_cell.angle_alpha   90.00
_cell.angle_beta   90.00
_cell.angle_gamma   90.00
#
_symmetry.space_group_name_H-M   'P 1'
#
loop_
_entity.id
_entity.type
_entity.pdbx_description
1 polymer ?
#
loop_
_entity_poly.entity_id
_entity_poly.type
_entity_poly.pdbx_seq_one_letter_code
_entity_poly.pdbx_strand_id
1 'polypeptide(L)'
;MKSPVSKVNKGFALATGTAVALLALSVSPGAQENAVAAASLNLQNECDRLAGSPSDNQRNKAFGAVETSEIAASAIGSCRLAFEATGNPRFAYQLGRALNKANEIDEAMLAYQTAAQADYPAAKVNFGILLGRLGDHRAEFEMYSEAAKGGSVLAAYNLGVSYRDGIGTEIDVSKALAWFETAAAGGDDTAAFNIAVIHDEGNLVPEDDQTAIAWYDLAVARGNVDAMVNLGIMLETGEGIEPDAAQAAELYAQAAERGDMFAANKVVELHASGLLAPPEVSEFDEGVTTLILKEGDMETPSILTKSI
;
A
#
# COMPACT_ATOMS: atom_id res chain seq x y z
N MET A 1 13.44 71.51 -80.01
CA MET A 1 12.87 70.51 -80.93
C MET A 1 12.09 69.48 -80.13
N LYS A 2 10.80 69.33 -80.46
CA LYS A 2 9.89 68.18 -80.33
C LYS A 2 9.91 67.31 -79.05
N SER A 3 8.75 67.30 -78.38
CA SER A 3 8.18 66.17 -77.62
C SER A 3 8.08 64.91 -78.52
N PRO A 4 7.98 63.70 -77.94
CA PRO A 4 6.63 63.17 -77.76
C PRO A 4 6.36 62.41 -76.45
N VAL A 5 5.17 62.70 -75.95
CA VAL A 5 4.25 61.88 -75.15
C VAL A 5 4.34 60.37 -75.46
N SER A 6 4.39 59.54 -74.42
CA SER A 6 4.04 58.12 -74.49
C SER A 6 3.03 57.76 -73.41
N LYS A 7 2.02 57.01 -73.86
CA LYS A 7 0.71 56.71 -73.30
C LYS A 7 0.72 56.02 -71.93
N VAL A 8 -0.21 56.47 -71.10
CA VAL A 8 -0.74 55.79 -69.92
C VAL A 8 -1.35 54.44 -70.32
N ASN A 9 -0.91 53.35 -69.71
CA ASN A 9 -1.61 52.07 -69.72
C ASN A 9 -2.16 51.81 -68.32
N LYS A 10 -3.49 51.81 -68.18
CA LYS A 10 -4.20 51.48 -66.94
C LYS A 10 -4.17 49.97 -66.76
N GLY A 11 -3.20 49.47 -65.99
CA GLY A 11 -3.24 48.13 -65.42
C GLY A 11 -3.94 48.16 -64.06
N PHE A 12 -5.15 47.60 -64.00
CA PHE A 12 -5.79 47.25 -62.74
C PHE A 12 -4.96 46.15 -62.07
N ALA A 13 -4.19 46.50 -61.03
CA ALA A 13 -3.66 45.53 -60.10
C ALA A 13 -4.73 45.29 -59.02
N LEU A 14 -5.47 44.20 -59.15
CA LEU A 14 -6.25 43.62 -58.06
C LEU A 14 -5.25 43.03 -57.06
N ALA A 15 -4.87 43.82 -56.06
CA ALA A 15 -4.22 43.32 -54.86
C ALA A 15 -5.28 42.55 -54.06
N THR A 16 -5.31 41.23 -54.20
CA THR A 16 -6.05 40.35 -53.29
C THR A 16 -5.31 40.35 -51.96
N GLY A 17 -5.57 41.37 -51.14
CA GLY A 17 -5.19 41.38 -49.74
C GLY A 17 -6.04 40.35 -49.01
N THR A 18 -5.48 39.18 -48.73
CA THR A 18 -6.07 38.21 -47.81
C THR A 18 -6.01 38.84 -46.41
N ALA A 19 -7.08 39.53 -46.02
CA ALA A 19 -7.27 39.93 -44.64
C ALA A 19 -7.49 38.65 -43.82
N VAL A 20 -6.44 38.19 -43.14
CA VAL A 20 -6.60 37.21 -42.07
C VAL A 20 -7.30 37.94 -40.93
N ALA A 21 -8.62 37.81 -40.88
CA ALA A 21 -9.38 38.17 -39.70
C ALA A 21 -8.99 37.19 -38.59
N LEU A 22 -8.09 37.61 -37.71
CA LEU A 22 -7.96 36.99 -36.38
C LEU A 22 -9.28 37.24 -35.65
N LEU A 23 -10.20 36.29 -35.77
CA LEU A 23 -11.33 36.15 -34.86
C LEU A 23 -10.74 35.82 -33.49
N ALA A 24 -10.48 36.86 -32.69
CA ALA A 24 -10.32 36.69 -31.27
C ALA A 24 -11.67 36.20 -30.73
N LEU A 25 -11.82 34.89 -30.56
CA LEU A 25 -12.91 34.33 -29.80
C LEU A 25 -12.77 34.88 -28.38
N SER A 26 -13.58 35.88 -28.03
CA SER A 26 -13.73 36.33 -26.64
C SER A 26 -14.47 35.24 -25.88
N VAL A 27 -13.72 34.22 -25.48
CA VAL A 27 -14.21 33.24 -24.51
C VAL A 27 -14.55 34.02 -23.24
N SER A 28 -15.76 33.84 -22.70
CA SER A 28 -16.13 34.52 -21.48
C SER A 28 -15.17 34.10 -20.35
N PRO A 29 -14.81 34.99 -19.42
CA PRO A 29 -13.91 34.65 -18.31
C PRO A 29 -14.35 33.37 -17.58
N GLY A 30 -15.66 33.19 -17.36
CA GLY A 30 -16.20 31.99 -16.74
C GLY A 30 -16.05 30.70 -17.58
N ALA A 31 -16.07 30.76 -18.91
CA ALA A 31 -15.84 29.58 -19.75
C ALA A 31 -14.35 29.17 -19.73
N GLN A 32 -13.44 30.15 -19.65
CA GLN A 32 -12.01 29.88 -19.51
C GLN A 32 -11.66 29.32 -18.13
N GLU A 33 -12.22 29.89 -17.06
CA GLU A 33 -12.06 29.38 -15.69
C GLU A 33 -12.59 27.94 -15.54
N ASN A 34 -13.77 27.65 -16.11
CA ASN A 34 -14.33 26.29 -16.10
C ASN A 34 -13.47 25.28 -16.86
N ALA A 35 -12.89 25.67 -18.00
CA ALA A 35 -12.00 24.81 -18.76
C ALA A 35 -10.69 24.52 -18.01
N VAL A 36 -10.12 25.52 -17.33
CA VAL A 36 -8.91 25.36 -16.50
C VAL A 36 -9.20 24.47 -15.29
N ALA A 37 -10.34 24.65 -14.62
CA ALA A 37 -10.75 23.81 -13.50
C ALA A 37 -10.97 22.35 -13.93
N ALA A 38 -11.63 22.12 -15.09
CA ALA A 38 -11.84 20.79 -15.63
C ALA A 38 -10.51 20.11 -16.03
N ALA A 39 -9.58 20.85 -16.65
CA ALA A 39 -8.26 20.33 -16.98
C ALA A 39 -7.46 19.96 -15.73
N SER A 40 -7.47 20.81 -14.70
CA SER A 40 -6.84 20.52 -13.41
C SER A 40 -7.41 19.26 -12.76
N LEU A 41 -8.74 19.12 -12.72
CA LEU A 41 -9.38 17.92 -12.17
C LEU A 41 -9.01 16.63 -12.92
N ASN A 42 -8.87 16.70 -14.24
CA ASN A 42 -8.43 15.55 -15.04
C ASN A 42 -7.01 15.10 -14.69
N LEU A 43 -6.08 16.05 -14.48
CA LEU A 43 -4.71 15.73 -14.05
C LEU A 43 -4.70 15.04 -12.67
N GLN A 44 -5.51 15.55 -11.75
CA GLN A 44 -5.66 15.00 -10.40
C GLN A 44 -6.20 13.56 -10.44
N ASN A 45 -7.27 13.33 -11.20
CA ASN A 45 -7.86 12.00 -11.38
C ASN A 45 -6.89 11.01 -11.99
N GLU A 46 -6.09 11.45 -12.97
CA GLU A 46 -5.12 10.58 -13.61
C GLU A 46 -3.98 10.19 -12.65
N CYS A 47 -3.52 11.10 -11.80
CA CYS A 47 -2.58 10.75 -10.74
C CYS A 47 -3.19 9.74 -9.74
N ASP A 48 -4.42 9.96 -9.28
CA ASP A 48 -5.10 9.04 -8.36
C ASP A 48 -5.32 7.65 -8.97
N ARG A 49 -5.68 7.59 -10.26
CA ARG A 49 -5.89 6.34 -10.97
C ARG A 49 -4.59 5.52 -11.10
N LEU A 50 -3.44 6.18 -11.24
CA LEU A 50 -2.15 5.54 -11.49
C LEU A 50 -1.31 5.31 -10.23
N ALA A 51 -1.56 6.09 -9.17
CA ALA A 51 -0.73 6.10 -7.97
C ALA A 51 -1.49 6.48 -6.69
N GLY A 52 -2.82 6.44 -6.64
CA GLY A 52 -3.58 6.80 -5.43
C GLY A 52 -3.29 5.87 -4.24
N SER A 53 -2.53 6.36 -3.26
CA SER A 53 -2.13 5.60 -2.07
C SER A 53 -3.31 5.07 -1.25
N PRO A 54 -3.26 3.82 -0.76
CA PRO A 54 -4.22 3.31 0.23
C PRO A 54 -4.30 4.17 1.49
N SER A 55 -3.20 4.82 1.87
CA SER A 55 -3.10 5.70 3.04
C SER A 55 -3.55 7.15 2.78
N ASP A 56 -3.86 7.51 1.53
CA ASP A 56 -4.41 8.83 1.18
C ASP A 56 -5.95 8.80 1.23
N ASN A 57 -6.52 9.28 2.33
CA ASN A 57 -7.98 9.35 2.49
C ASN A 57 -8.66 10.43 1.61
N GLN A 58 -7.89 11.32 0.99
CA GLN A 58 -8.37 12.38 0.09
C GLN A 58 -8.35 11.97 -1.39
N ARG A 59 -7.85 10.78 -1.70
CA ARG A 59 -7.86 10.25 -3.08
C ARG A 59 -9.29 10.16 -3.63
N ASN A 60 -9.41 10.27 -4.95
CA ASN A 60 -10.67 9.97 -5.61
C ASN A 60 -11.04 8.49 -5.45
N LYS A 61 -12.10 8.22 -4.67
CA LYS A 61 -12.57 6.86 -4.36
C LYS A 61 -13.24 6.14 -5.54
N ALA A 62 -13.46 6.81 -6.66
CA ALA A 62 -13.90 6.16 -7.90
C ALA A 62 -12.83 5.22 -8.47
N PHE A 63 -11.56 5.40 -8.09
CA PHE A 63 -10.47 4.50 -8.43
C PHE A 63 -10.11 3.62 -7.22
N GLY A 64 -9.65 2.40 -7.49
CA GLY A 64 -9.03 1.55 -6.47
C GLY A 64 -7.81 2.24 -5.87
N ALA A 65 -7.46 1.86 -4.64
CA ALA A 65 -6.14 2.21 -4.13
C ALA A 65 -5.07 1.48 -4.96
N VAL A 66 -3.91 2.11 -5.13
CA VAL A 66 -2.80 1.57 -5.91
C VAL A 66 -1.64 1.28 -4.97
N GLU A 67 -1.34 0.00 -4.79
CA GLU A 67 -0.22 -0.44 -3.98
C GLU A 67 1.11 -0.02 -4.61
N THR A 68 2.16 0.12 -3.80
CA THR A 68 3.46 0.57 -4.29
C THR A 68 4.00 -0.33 -5.41
N SER A 69 3.78 -1.65 -5.32
CA SER A 69 4.15 -2.62 -6.37
C SER A 69 3.37 -2.44 -7.68
N GLU A 70 2.25 -1.72 -7.68
CA GLU A 70 1.34 -1.56 -8.83
C GLU A 70 1.39 -0.17 -9.49
N ILE A 71 1.99 0.83 -8.83
CA ILE A 71 2.15 2.18 -9.41
C ILE A 71 2.74 2.13 -10.83
N ALA A 72 2.05 2.74 -11.80
CA ALA A 72 2.50 2.78 -13.18
C ALA A 72 3.69 3.74 -13.38
N ALA A 73 4.61 3.43 -14.30
CA ALA A 73 5.73 4.34 -14.62
C ALA A 73 5.25 5.72 -15.12
N SER A 74 4.13 5.76 -15.84
CA SER A 74 3.52 7.01 -16.31
C SER A 74 2.97 7.89 -15.18
N ALA A 75 2.85 7.37 -13.96
CA ALA A 75 2.35 8.13 -12.81
C ALA A 75 3.23 9.34 -12.47
N ILE A 76 4.55 9.26 -12.70
CA ILE A 76 5.48 10.35 -12.41
C ILE A 76 5.05 11.63 -13.14
N GLY A 77 4.78 11.54 -14.44
CA GLY A 77 4.33 12.67 -15.25
C GLY A 77 2.97 13.20 -14.77
N SER A 78 2.00 12.31 -14.59
CA SER A 78 0.64 12.69 -14.18
C SER A 78 0.60 13.36 -12.81
N CYS A 79 1.30 12.80 -11.82
CA CYS A 79 1.33 13.35 -10.46
C CYS A 79 2.15 14.64 -10.37
N ARG A 80 3.21 14.79 -11.17
CA ARG A 80 3.96 16.05 -11.28
C ARG A 80 3.09 17.16 -11.84
N LEU A 81 2.40 16.91 -12.95
CA LEU A 81 1.48 17.89 -13.54
C LEU A 81 0.33 18.24 -12.59
N ALA A 82 -0.22 17.25 -11.88
CA ALA A 82 -1.26 17.50 -10.88
C ALA A 82 -0.75 18.37 -9.73
N PHE A 83 0.47 18.11 -9.23
CA PHE A 83 1.09 18.93 -8.19
C PHE A 83 1.37 20.35 -8.68
N GLU A 84 2.00 20.52 -9.85
CA GLU A 84 2.28 21.84 -10.43
C GLU A 84 1.02 22.67 -10.67
N ALA A 85 -0.07 22.04 -11.09
CA ALA A 85 -1.34 22.71 -11.36
C ALA A 85 -2.10 23.13 -10.10
N THR A 86 -1.85 22.49 -8.95
CA THR A 86 -2.69 22.66 -7.75
C THR A 86 -1.93 23.15 -6.51
N GLY A 87 -0.63 22.91 -6.44
CA GLY A 87 0.17 23.06 -5.22
C GLY A 87 -0.25 22.12 -4.09
N ASN A 88 -1.15 21.16 -4.32
CA ASN A 88 -1.68 20.31 -3.26
C ASN A 88 -0.63 19.25 -2.85
N PRO A 89 -0.18 19.24 -1.59
CA PRO A 89 0.90 18.36 -1.13
C PRO A 89 0.59 16.86 -1.26
N ARG A 90 -0.69 16.46 -1.36
CA ARG A 90 -1.04 15.06 -1.62
C ARG A 90 -0.47 14.56 -2.95
N PHE A 91 -0.39 15.40 -3.99
CA PHE A 91 0.17 15.00 -5.27
C PHE A 91 1.70 14.98 -5.26
N ALA A 92 2.33 15.85 -4.47
CA ALA A 92 3.76 15.72 -4.19
C ALA A 92 4.07 14.40 -3.47
N TYR A 93 3.21 13.97 -2.53
CA TYR A 93 3.31 12.65 -1.92
C TYR A 93 3.18 11.49 -2.92
N GLN A 94 2.13 11.47 -3.77
CA GLN A 94 1.98 10.41 -4.77
C GLN A 94 3.14 10.42 -5.79
N LEU A 95 3.62 11.60 -6.17
CA LEU A 95 4.81 11.75 -6.99
C LEU A 95 6.04 11.13 -6.32
N GLY A 96 6.26 11.41 -5.02
CA GLY A 96 7.33 10.80 -4.23
C GLY A 96 7.25 9.27 -4.22
N ARG A 97 6.05 8.69 -4.11
CA ARG A 97 5.85 7.23 -4.21
C ARG A 97 6.23 6.67 -5.57
N ALA A 98 5.80 7.33 -6.64
CA ALA A 98 6.10 6.91 -8.01
C ALA A 98 7.60 6.99 -8.32
N LEU A 99 8.26 8.10 -7.93
CA LEU A 99 9.70 8.29 -8.09
C LEU A 99 10.51 7.28 -7.27
N ASN A 100 10.09 7.04 -6.02
CA ASN A 100 10.74 6.06 -5.15
C ASN A 100 10.69 4.64 -5.75
N LYS A 101 9.54 4.25 -6.31
CA LYS A 101 9.40 2.99 -7.03
C LYS A 101 10.32 2.92 -8.26
N ALA A 102 10.40 4.01 -9.02
CA ALA A 102 11.27 4.11 -10.18
C ALA A 102 12.76 4.20 -9.82
N ASN A 103 13.11 4.18 -8.53
CA ASN A 103 14.46 4.35 -8.01
C ASN A 103 15.09 5.71 -8.38
N GLU A 104 14.26 6.73 -8.60
CA GLU A 104 14.67 8.13 -8.78
C GLU A 104 14.75 8.82 -7.41
N ILE A 105 15.71 8.38 -6.60
CA ILE A 105 15.74 8.65 -5.15
C ILE A 105 15.85 10.15 -4.82
N ASP A 106 16.70 10.91 -5.50
CA ASP A 106 16.90 12.33 -5.21
C ASP A 106 15.62 13.15 -5.42
N GLU A 107 14.90 12.87 -6.52
CA GLU A 107 13.62 13.52 -6.80
C GLU A 107 12.52 13.03 -5.85
N ALA A 108 12.53 11.74 -5.49
CA ALA A 108 11.59 11.19 -4.52
C ALA A 108 11.73 11.87 -3.15
N MET A 109 12.96 12.07 -2.67
CA MET A 109 13.22 12.79 -1.43
C MET A 109 12.68 14.22 -1.49
N LEU A 110 12.91 14.94 -2.58
CA LEU A 110 12.40 16.31 -2.74
C LEU A 110 10.88 16.36 -2.73
N ALA A 111 10.22 15.44 -3.43
CA ALA A 111 8.76 15.36 -3.48
C ALA A 111 8.17 15.03 -2.11
N TYR A 112 8.75 14.05 -1.40
CA TYR A 112 8.34 13.70 -0.04
C TYR A 112 8.59 14.84 0.96
N GLN A 113 9.76 15.46 0.91
CA GLN A 113 10.10 16.60 1.77
C GLN A 113 9.10 17.74 1.56
N THR A 114 8.74 18.04 0.31
CA THR A 114 7.75 19.07 -0.04
C THR A 114 6.39 18.77 0.61
N ALA A 115 5.91 17.52 0.51
CA ALA A 115 4.65 17.11 1.12
C ALA A 115 4.72 17.06 2.67
N ALA A 116 5.85 16.61 3.23
CA ALA A 116 6.06 16.54 4.68
C ALA A 116 6.12 17.93 5.33
N GLN A 117 6.77 18.91 4.69
CA GLN A 117 6.80 20.31 5.13
C GLN A 117 5.42 20.96 5.11
N ALA A 118 4.52 20.50 4.24
CA ALA A 118 3.11 20.88 4.22
C ALA A 118 2.25 20.07 5.23
N ASP A 119 2.88 19.40 6.19
CA ASP A 119 2.28 18.60 7.26
C ASP A 119 1.40 17.44 6.76
N TYR A 120 1.71 16.87 5.59
CA TYR A 120 0.97 15.72 5.06
C TYR A 120 1.43 14.41 5.73
N PRO A 121 0.61 13.75 6.58
CA PRO A 121 1.11 12.70 7.48
C PRO A 121 1.65 11.46 6.74
N ALA A 122 0.97 11.02 5.68
CA ALA A 122 1.40 9.86 4.91
C ALA A 122 2.75 10.10 4.19
N ALA A 123 3.05 11.35 3.84
CA ALA A 123 4.36 11.70 3.30
C ALA A 123 5.46 11.60 4.36
N LYS A 124 5.23 12.09 5.57
CA LYS A 124 6.20 11.96 6.68
C LYS A 124 6.57 10.50 6.92
N VAL A 125 5.58 9.60 6.99
CA VAL A 125 5.85 8.15 7.15
C VAL A 125 6.67 7.59 5.99
N ASN A 126 6.26 7.84 4.75
CA ASN A 126 6.97 7.29 3.58
C ASN A 126 8.37 7.91 3.40
N PHE A 127 8.55 9.17 3.82
CA PHE A 127 9.84 9.83 3.83
C PHE A 127 10.75 9.22 4.89
N GLY A 128 10.23 8.96 6.09
CA GLY A 128 10.95 8.27 7.15
C GLY A 128 11.47 6.90 6.69
N ILE A 129 10.60 6.09 6.06
CA ILE A 129 10.98 4.79 5.47
C ILE A 129 12.12 4.95 4.45
N LEU A 130 12.05 5.96 3.57
CA LEU A 130 13.09 6.23 2.59
C LEU A 130 14.42 6.63 3.27
N LEU A 131 14.37 7.52 4.26
CA LEU A 131 15.54 7.98 5.01
C LEU A 131 16.22 6.82 5.76
N GLY A 132 15.43 5.97 6.41
CA GLY A 132 15.92 4.75 7.08
C GLY A 132 16.62 3.81 6.12
N ARG A 133 16.04 3.58 4.93
CA ARG A 133 16.68 2.76 3.87
C ARG A 133 18.00 3.36 3.38
N LEU A 134 18.15 4.69 3.46
CA LEU A 134 19.40 5.40 3.14
C LEU A 134 20.37 5.49 4.33
N GLY A 135 19.99 4.97 5.50
CA GLY A 135 20.81 4.92 6.72
C GLY A 135 20.67 6.14 7.63
N ASP A 136 19.80 7.11 7.34
CA ASP A 136 19.54 8.25 8.22
C ASP A 136 18.40 7.93 9.20
N HIS A 137 18.72 7.05 10.16
CA HIS A 137 17.76 6.61 11.17
C HIS A 137 17.30 7.74 12.11
N ARG A 138 18.12 8.78 12.29
CA ARG A 138 17.73 9.93 13.10
C ARG A 138 16.63 10.73 12.41
N ALA A 139 16.80 11.04 11.13
CA ALA A 139 15.77 11.74 10.37
C ALA A 139 14.51 10.87 10.18
N GLU A 140 14.68 9.55 10.01
CA GLU A 140 13.57 8.59 10.03
C GLU A 140 12.73 8.70 11.32
N PHE A 141 13.40 8.62 12.48
CA PHE A 141 12.74 8.74 13.78
C PHE A 141 12.03 10.08 13.97
N GLU A 142 12.64 11.18 13.51
CA GLU A 142 12.04 12.51 13.54
C GLU A 142 10.76 12.57 12.69
N MET A 143 10.76 11.98 11.49
CA MET A 143 9.58 11.92 10.63
C MET A 143 8.44 11.09 11.24
N TYR A 144 8.73 9.91 11.80
CA TYR A 144 7.71 9.12 12.52
C TYR A 144 7.19 9.88 13.75
N SER A 145 8.06 10.53 14.51
CA SER A 145 7.69 11.32 15.68
C SER A 145 6.73 12.46 15.33
N GLU A 146 6.98 13.18 14.25
CA GLU A 146 6.10 14.25 13.79
C GLU A 146 4.76 13.72 13.30
N ALA A 147 4.76 12.65 12.49
CA ALA A 147 3.54 12.06 11.96
C ALA A 147 2.66 11.45 13.06
N ALA A 148 3.26 10.79 14.06
CA ALA A 148 2.55 10.21 15.19
C ALA A 148 1.90 11.29 16.06
N LYS A 149 2.60 12.42 16.31
CA LYS A 149 2.00 13.60 16.98
C LYS A 149 0.83 14.20 16.19
N GLY A 150 0.86 14.08 14.87
CA GLY A 150 -0.25 14.42 13.98
C GLY A 150 -1.38 13.39 13.94
N GLY A 151 -1.33 12.32 14.74
CA GLY A 151 -2.37 11.29 14.83
C GLY A 151 -2.25 10.16 13.80
N SER A 152 -1.11 10.02 13.11
CA SER A 152 -0.89 8.89 12.21
C SER A 152 -0.70 7.59 12.99
N VAL A 153 -1.64 6.66 12.85
CA VAL A 153 -1.60 5.32 13.47
C VAL A 153 -0.36 4.53 13.04
N LEU A 154 -0.09 4.49 11.72
CA LEU A 154 1.10 3.81 11.18
C LEU A 154 2.41 4.42 11.72
N ALA A 155 2.46 5.74 11.89
CA ALA A 155 3.64 6.38 12.48
C ALA A 155 3.79 6.04 13.97
N ALA A 156 2.69 5.95 14.71
CA ALA A 156 2.71 5.51 16.11
C ALA A 156 3.26 4.07 16.21
N TYR A 157 2.83 3.16 15.34
CA TYR A 157 3.39 1.81 15.27
C TYR A 157 4.90 1.84 14.99
N ASN A 158 5.34 2.54 13.94
CA ASN A 158 6.76 2.65 13.58
C ASN A 158 7.60 3.30 14.68
N LEU A 159 7.03 4.23 15.44
CA LEU A 159 7.69 4.85 16.58
C LEU A 159 7.83 3.88 17.75
N GLY A 160 6.82 3.03 17.97
CA GLY A 160 6.90 1.89 18.89
C GLY A 160 8.07 0.97 18.55
N VAL A 161 8.18 0.56 17.27
CA VAL A 161 9.31 -0.24 16.77
C VAL A 161 10.64 0.49 16.98
N SER A 162 10.69 1.80 16.68
CA SER A 162 11.93 2.58 16.81
C SER A 162 12.44 2.62 18.25
N TYR A 163 11.56 2.77 19.23
CA TYR A 163 11.93 2.72 20.64
C TYR A 163 12.25 1.31 21.13
N ARG A 164 11.60 0.27 20.60
CA ARG A 164 11.90 -1.12 20.95
C ARG A 164 13.31 -1.51 20.48
N ASP A 165 13.65 -1.13 19.25
CA ASP A 165 14.86 -1.62 18.56
C ASP A 165 16.01 -0.59 18.58
N GLY A 166 15.78 0.63 19.06
CA GLY A 166 16.78 1.70 19.10
C GLY A 166 17.08 2.32 17.73
N ILE A 167 16.08 2.39 16.84
CA ILE A 167 16.22 2.95 15.50
C ILE A 167 16.13 4.48 15.59
N GLY A 168 17.26 5.17 15.42
CA GLY A 168 17.31 6.64 15.49
C GLY A 168 17.16 7.23 16.90
N THR A 169 17.04 6.37 17.92
CA THR A 169 16.89 6.72 19.34
C THR A 169 17.58 5.66 20.21
N GLU A 170 17.72 5.92 21.51
CA GLU A 170 18.02 4.86 22.47
C GLU A 170 16.80 3.95 22.67
N ILE A 171 17.07 2.68 23.02
CA ILE A 171 16.03 1.71 23.38
C ILE A 171 15.28 2.20 24.61
N ASP A 172 13.95 2.23 24.53
CA ASP A 172 13.04 2.61 25.62
C ASP A 172 11.73 1.81 25.50
N VAL A 173 11.70 0.64 26.13
CA VAL A 173 10.57 -0.30 26.01
C VAL A 173 9.27 0.29 26.54
N SER A 174 9.32 1.14 27.59
CA SER A 174 8.13 1.80 28.11
C SER A 174 7.52 2.77 27.09
N LYS A 175 8.35 3.54 26.37
CA LYS A 175 7.86 4.35 25.25
C LYS A 175 7.39 3.49 24.08
N ALA A 176 8.07 2.38 23.79
CA ALA A 176 7.65 1.46 22.74
C ALA A 176 6.22 0.97 22.98
N LEU A 177 5.94 0.45 24.18
CA LEU A 177 4.62 -0.01 24.60
C LEU A 177 3.57 1.12 24.50
N ALA A 178 3.87 2.32 25.00
CA ALA A 178 2.92 3.44 24.92
C ALA A 178 2.56 3.83 23.47
N TRP A 179 3.53 3.75 22.55
CA TRP A 179 3.28 4.04 21.13
C TRP A 179 2.58 2.89 20.41
N PHE A 180 2.88 1.63 20.75
CA PHE A 180 2.10 0.49 20.27
C PHE A 180 0.65 0.55 20.79
N GLU A 181 0.42 0.89 22.06
CA GLU A 181 -0.92 1.07 22.61
C GLU A 181 -1.69 2.16 21.87
N THR A 182 -1.01 3.26 21.54
CA THR A 182 -1.59 4.36 20.74
C THR A 182 -2.00 3.86 19.35
N ALA A 183 -1.13 3.09 18.67
CA ALA A 183 -1.43 2.52 17.36
C ALA A 183 -2.58 1.49 17.44
N ALA A 184 -2.56 0.61 18.45
CA ALA A 184 -3.61 -0.36 18.68
C ALA A 184 -4.95 0.32 19.03
N ALA A 185 -4.97 1.41 19.77
CA ALA A 185 -6.17 2.21 19.97
C ALA A 185 -6.71 2.80 18.65
N GLY A 186 -5.81 3.10 17.71
CA GLY A 186 -6.10 3.50 16.33
C GLY A 186 -6.55 2.37 15.39
N GLY A 187 -6.64 1.13 15.89
CA GLY A 187 -7.09 -0.04 15.13
C GLY A 187 -5.97 -0.89 14.54
N ASP A 188 -4.69 -0.57 14.80
CA ASP A 188 -3.56 -1.37 14.31
C ASP A 188 -3.48 -2.71 15.05
N ASP A 189 -3.70 -3.81 14.32
CA ASP A 189 -3.69 -5.16 14.88
C ASP A 189 -2.25 -5.67 15.13
N THR A 190 -1.29 -5.20 14.34
CA THR A 190 0.11 -5.59 14.42
C THR A 190 0.75 -4.96 15.66
N ALA A 191 0.38 -3.72 16.00
CA ALA A 191 0.76 -3.11 17.26
C ALA A 191 0.24 -3.88 18.47
N ALA A 192 -1.03 -4.33 18.44
CA ALA A 192 -1.59 -5.18 19.49
C ALA A 192 -0.82 -6.50 19.63
N PHE A 193 -0.52 -7.15 18.50
CA PHE A 193 0.33 -8.35 18.47
C PHE A 193 1.73 -8.10 19.07
N ASN A 194 2.38 -6.98 18.74
CA ASN A 194 3.71 -6.68 19.28
C ASN A 194 3.69 -6.43 20.80
N ILE A 195 2.62 -5.85 21.34
CA ILE A 195 2.46 -5.73 22.80
C ILE A 195 2.33 -7.13 23.41
N ALA A 196 1.52 -7.99 22.81
CA ALA A 196 1.34 -9.36 23.28
C ALA A 196 2.68 -10.11 23.34
N VAL A 197 3.44 -10.11 22.24
CA VAL A 197 4.76 -10.76 22.16
C VAL A 197 5.75 -10.22 23.20
N ILE A 198 5.75 -8.90 23.46
CA ILE A 198 6.64 -8.31 24.47
C ILE A 198 6.37 -8.88 25.87
N HIS A 199 5.09 -9.09 26.21
CA HIS A 199 4.68 -9.66 27.49
C HIS A 199 4.79 -11.19 27.54
N ASP A 200 4.57 -11.86 26.42
CA ASP A 200 4.66 -13.32 26.25
C ASP A 200 6.10 -13.80 26.38
N GLU A 201 7.04 -13.18 25.65
CA GLU A 201 8.42 -13.65 25.65
C GLU A 201 9.22 -13.28 26.91
N GLY A 202 8.77 -12.28 27.67
CA GLY A 202 9.46 -11.83 28.89
C GLY A 202 10.88 -11.25 28.68
N ASN A 203 11.31 -11.05 27.42
CA ASN A 203 12.69 -10.66 27.09
C ASN A 203 12.99 -9.18 27.36
N LEU A 204 11.98 -8.32 27.20
CA LEU A 204 12.10 -6.85 27.31
C LEU A 204 11.43 -6.29 28.57
N VAL A 205 10.40 -6.96 29.05
CA VAL A 205 9.70 -6.71 30.32
C VAL A 205 9.47 -8.06 31.00
N PRO A 206 9.22 -8.13 32.31
CA PRO A 206 8.84 -9.39 32.94
C PRO A 206 7.64 -10.03 32.23
N GLU A 207 7.74 -11.34 32.03
CA GLU A 207 6.69 -12.17 31.44
C GLU A 207 5.35 -11.98 32.16
N ASP A 208 4.27 -11.85 31.38
CA ASP A 208 2.90 -11.69 31.87
C ASP A 208 1.91 -12.26 30.84
N ASP A 209 1.67 -13.57 30.93
CA ASP A 209 0.78 -14.29 30.03
C ASP A 209 -0.63 -13.71 29.98
N GLN A 210 -1.16 -13.20 31.10
CA GLN A 210 -2.52 -12.65 31.12
C GLN A 210 -2.61 -11.39 30.29
N THR A 211 -1.60 -10.52 30.38
CA THR A 211 -1.50 -9.35 29.51
C THR A 211 -1.28 -9.78 28.06
N ALA A 212 -0.39 -10.75 27.81
CA ALA A 212 -0.15 -11.26 26.46
C ALA A 212 -1.43 -11.79 25.79
N ILE A 213 -2.16 -12.68 26.47
CA ILE A 213 -3.43 -13.26 26.01
C ILE A 213 -4.44 -12.16 25.67
N ALA A 214 -4.62 -11.17 26.54
CA ALA A 214 -5.57 -10.08 26.30
C ALA A 214 -5.23 -9.26 25.03
N TRP A 215 -3.94 -9.05 24.76
CA TRP A 215 -3.50 -8.35 23.55
C TRP A 215 -3.52 -9.24 22.31
N TYR A 216 -3.22 -10.54 22.42
CA TYR A 216 -3.41 -11.51 21.35
C TYR A 216 -4.89 -11.60 20.96
N ASP A 217 -5.81 -11.71 21.91
CA ASP A 217 -7.25 -11.71 21.68
C ASP A 217 -7.69 -10.45 20.91
N LEU A 218 -7.19 -9.28 21.28
CA LEU A 218 -7.49 -8.04 20.57
C LEU A 218 -6.97 -8.07 19.12
N ALA A 219 -5.77 -8.58 18.89
CA ALA A 219 -5.19 -8.71 17.56
C ALA A 219 -5.96 -9.74 16.71
N VAL A 220 -6.34 -10.89 17.28
CA VAL A 220 -7.19 -11.92 16.67
C VAL A 220 -8.54 -11.35 16.26
N ALA A 221 -9.20 -10.59 17.15
CA ALA A 221 -10.49 -9.95 16.87
C ALA A 221 -10.42 -8.96 15.69
N ARG A 222 -9.23 -8.49 15.34
CA ARG A 222 -8.96 -7.60 14.19
C ARG A 222 -8.39 -8.33 12.97
N GLY A 223 -8.23 -9.64 13.06
CA GLY A 223 -7.81 -10.49 11.95
C GLY A 223 -6.29 -10.70 11.83
N ASN A 224 -5.51 -10.39 12.87
CA ASN A 224 -4.07 -10.65 12.87
C ASN A 224 -3.79 -12.16 12.87
N VAL A 225 -3.13 -12.65 11.83
CA VAL A 225 -2.89 -14.08 11.60
C VAL A 225 -1.83 -14.64 12.55
N ASP A 226 -0.77 -13.88 12.83
CA ASP A 226 0.29 -14.31 13.75
C ASP A 226 -0.24 -14.45 15.19
N ALA A 227 -1.13 -13.55 15.61
CA ALA A 227 -1.81 -13.62 16.90
C ALA A 227 -2.73 -14.86 17.00
N MET A 228 -3.41 -15.24 15.91
CA MET A 228 -4.23 -16.47 15.88
C MET A 228 -3.35 -17.70 16.14
N VAL A 229 -2.17 -17.75 15.50
CA VAL A 229 -1.22 -18.85 15.70
C VAL A 229 -0.70 -18.87 17.13
N ASN A 230 -0.23 -17.74 17.66
CA ASN A 230 0.36 -17.70 19.02
C ASN A 230 -0.67 -18.02 20.10
N LEU A 231 -1.87 -17.44 20.04
CA LEU A 231 -2.93 -17.76 20.98
C LEU A 231 -3.38 -19.23 20.86
N GLY A 232 -3.40 -19.77 19.63
CA GLY A 232 -3.65 -21.18 19.38
C GLY A 232 -2.61 -22.08 20.05
N ILE A 233 -1.33 -21.68 20.02
CA ILE A 233 -0.25 -22.40 20.71
C ILE A 233 -0.45 -22.34 22.23
N MET A 234 -0.75 -21.16 22.81
CA MET A 234 -0.98 -21.03 24.25
C MET A 234 -2.14 -21.92 24.75
N LEU A 235 -3.23 -21.98 23.98
CA LEU A 235 -4.38 -22.86 24.25
C LEU A 235 -4.07 -24.35 24.05
N GLU A 236 -3.12 -24.69 23.16
CA GLU A 236 -2.66 -26.06 22.96
C GLU A 236 -1.72 -26.52 24.10
N THR A 237 -0.83 -25.64 24.56
CA THR A 237 0.20 -25.96 25.57
C THR A 237 -0.28 -25.75 27.01
N GLY A 238 -1.26 -24.88 27.23
CA GLY A 238 -1.69 -24.44 28.55
C GLY A 238 -0.80 -23.36 29.18
N GLU A 239 -0.08 -22.59 28.35
CA GLU A 239 0.78 -21.50 28.81
C GLU A 239 -0.09 -20.31 29.22
N GLY A 240 -0.10 -19.98 30.51
CA GLY A 240 -0.91 -18.89 31.08
C GLY A 240 -2.43 -19.09 31.03
N ILE A 241 -2.94 -20.06 30.28
CA ILE A 241 -4.37 -20.31 30.09
C ILE A 241 -4.70 -21.80 30.25
N GLU A 242 -5.91 -22.13 30.70
CA GLU A 242 -6.36 -23.52 30.70
C GLU A 242 -6.41 -24.05 29.26
N PRO A 243 -5.84 -25.22 28.96
CA PRO A 243 -5.83 -25.76 27.60
C PRO A 243 -7.24 -25.92 27.01
N ASP A 244 -7.42 -25.47 25.77
CA ASP A 244 -8.63 -25.68 24.99
C ASP A 244 -8.27 -26.07 23.54
N ALA A 245 -8.21 -27.38 23.31
CA ALA A 245 -7.85 -27.93 22.01
C ALA A 245 -8.86 -27.57 20.90
N ALA A 246 -10.13 -27.33 21.24
CA ALA A 246 -11.14 -26.98 20.25
C ALA A 246 -10.98 -25.52 19.81
N GLN A 247 -10.76 -24.61 20.75
CA GLN A 247 -10.49 -23.21 20.45
C GLN A 247 -9.14 -23.02 19.73
N ALA A 248 -8.09 -23.74 20.14
CA ALA A 248 -6.81 -23.75 19.43
C ALA A 248 -6.99 -24.19 17.97
N ALA A 249 -7.74 -25.26 17.75
CA ALA A 249 -8.02 -25.78 16.42
C ALA A 249 -8.78 -24.79 15.54
N GLU A 250 -9.75 -24.05 16.10
CA GLU A 250 -10.48 -23.00 15.38
C GLU A 250 -9.56 -21.85 14.96
N LEU A 251 -8.66 -21.41 15.85
CA LEU A 251 -7.68 -20.35 15.53
C LEU A 251 -6.72 -20.79 14.42
N TYR A 252 -6.22 -22.03 14.48
CA TYR A 252 -5.38 -22.56 13.41
C TYR A 252 -6.13 -22.68 12.08
N ALA A 253 -7.40 -23.10 12.09
CA ALA A 253 -8.22 -23.13 10.87
C ALA A 253 -8.36 -21.72 10.26
N GLN A 254 -8.68 -20.72 11.08
CA GLN A 254 -8.80 -19.32 10.63
C GLN A 254 -7.49 -18.75 10.08
N ALA A 255 -6.35 -19.06 10.68
CA ALA A 255 -5.04 -18.65 10.20
C ALA A 255 -4.68 -19.35 8.88
N ALA A 256 -4.97 -20.65 8.76
CA ALA A 256 -4.73 -21.44 7.54
C ALA A 256 -5.55 -20.94 6.35
N GLU A 257 -6.82 -20.58 6.56
CA GLU A 257 -7.67 -19.95 5.53
C GLU A 257 -7.11 -18.63 5.00
N ARG A 258 -6.33 -17.93 5.84
CA ARG A 258 -5.64 -16.69 5.49
C ARG A 258 -4.22 -16.92 4.95
N GLY A 259 -3.84 -18.18 4.73
CA GLY A 259 -2.60 -18.57 4.06
C GLY A 259 -1.42 -18.85 4.98
N ASP A 260 -1.61 -18.93 6.31
CA ASP A 260 -0.53 -19.32 7.20
C ASP A 260 -0.17 -20.82 7.06
N MET A 261 1.10 -21.09 6.82
CA MET A 261 1.59 -22.44 6.50
C MET A 261 1.74 -23.30 7.77
N PHE A 262 2.10 -22.70 8.90
CA PHE A 262 2.22 -23.43 10.17
C PHE A 262 0.84 -23.92 10.60
N ALA A 263 -0.13 -23.02 10.59
CA ALA A 263 -1.53 -23.28 10.86
C ALA A 263 -2.11 -24.31 9.88
N ALA A 264 -1.79 -24.22 8.58
CA ALA A 264 -2.24 -25.21 7.60
C ALA A 264 -1.73 -26.63 7.94
N ASN A 265 -0.47 -26.78 8.36
CA ASN A 265 0.05 -28.07 8.79
C ASN A 265 -0.64 -28.57 10.07
N LYS A 266 -0.86 -27.67 11.05
CA LYS A 266 -1.63 -28.00 12.28
C LYS A 266 -3.03 -28.49 11.95
N VAL A 267 -3.72 -27.85 11.00
CA VAL A 267 -5.06 -28.27 10.55
C VAL A 267 -5.05 -29.69 9.97
N VAL A 268 -4.01 -30.09 9.21
CA VAL A 268 -3.87 -31.48 8.73
C VAL A 268 -3.76 -32.47 9.89
N GLU A 269 -2.94 -32.16 10.89
CA GLU A 269 -2.80 -33.00 12.10
C GLU A 269 -4.11 -33.09 12.89
N LEU A 270 -4.84 -31.99 13.01
CA LEU A 270 -6.12 -31.91 13.71
C LEU A 270 -7.26 -32.64 13.00
N HIS A 271 -7.27 -32.67 11.67
CA HIS A 271 -8.18 -33.54 10.91
C HIS A 271 -7.86 -35.02 11.15
N ALA A 272 -6.58 -35.39 11.18
CA ALA A 272 -6.16 -36.77 11.40
C ALA A 272 -6.49 -37.26 12.82
N SER A 273 -6.48 -36.37 13.82
CA SER A 273 -6.87 -36.66 15.20
C SER A 273 -8.39 -36.61 15.46
N GLY A 274 -9.16 -36.05 14.52
CA GLY A 274 -10.61 -35.88 14.62
C GLY A 274 -11.06 -34.69 15.48
N LEU A 275 -10.14 -33.78 15.83
CA LEU A 275 -10.43 -32.55 16.57
C LEU A 275 -11.00 -31.43 15.69
N LEU A 276 -10.71 -31.47 14.38
CA LEU A 276 -11.42 -30.68 13.38
C LEU A 276 -12.26 -31.59 12.50
N ALA A 277 -13.48 -31.15 12.19
CA ALA A 277 -14.29 -31.80 11.18
C ALA A 277 -13.59 -31.68 9.81
N PRO A 278 -13.56 -32.74 8.99
CA PRO A 278 -13.03 -32.63 7.64
C PRO A 278 -13.77 -31.53 6.88
N PRO A 279 -13.10 -30.81 5.96
CA PRO A 279 -13.73 -29.75 5.20
C PRO A 279 -14.98 -30.30 4.52
N GLU A 280 -16.09 -29.56 4.60
CA GLU A 280 -17.29 -29.91 3.84
C GLU A 280 -16.87 -29.99 2.37
N VAL A 281 -16.98 -31.18 1.80
CA VAL A 281 -16.81 -31.36 0.36
C VAL A 281 -18.02 -30.67 -0.27
N SER A 282 -17.89 -29.40 -0.64
CA SER A 282 -18.87 -28.79 -1.54
C SER A 282 -18.90 -29.69 -2.76
N GLU A 283 -20.06 -30.26 -3.09
CA GLU A 283 -20.24 -31.00 -4.34
C GLU A 283 -19.62 -30.16 -5.46
N PHE A 284 -18.49 -30.64 -5.99
CA PHE A 284 -17.88 -30.01 -7.14
C PHE A 284 -18.96 -30.00 -8.23
N ASP A 285 -19.28 -28.81 -8.74
CA ASP A 285 -20.09 -28.65 -9.95
C ASP A 285 -19.63 -29.70 -10.96
N GLU A 286 -20.56 -30.48 -11.52
CA GLU A 286 -20.35 -31.67 -12.38
C GLU A 286 -19.67 -31.33 -13.73
N GLY A 287 -18.76 -30.35 -13.76
CA GLY A 287 -18.02 -29.89 -14.94
C GLY A 287 -16.53 -30.21 -14.94
N VAL A 288 -15.95 -30.68 -13.83
CA VAL A 288 -14.54 -31.11 -13.82
C VAL A 288 -14.47 -32.61 -13.59
N THR A 289 -14.45 -33.36 -14.69
CA THR A 289 -14.17 -34.80 -14.68
C THR A 289 -12.87 -35.05 -13.94
N THR A 290 -12.95 -35.57 -12.72
CA THR A 290 -11.83 -36.18 -12.02
C THR A 290 -11.20 -37.19 -12.97
N LEU A 291 -9.97 -36.93 -13.42
CA LEU A 291 -9.10 -37.91 -14.05
C LEU A 291 -8.71 -38.94 -12.99
N ILE A 292 -9.63 -39.85 -12.69
CA ILE A 292 -9.28 -41.10 -12.02
C ILE A 292 -8.61 -41.96 -13.09
N LEU A 293 -7.27 -41.94 -13.13
CA LEU A 293 -6.50 -42.88 -13.92
C LEU A 293 -6.84 -44.29 -13.42
N LYS A 294 -7.46 -45.09 -14.29
CA LYS A 294 -7.68 -46.52 -14.03
C LYS A 294 -6.41 -47.28 -14.38
N GLU A 295 -6.24 -48.42 -13.73
CA GLU A 295 -5.14 -49.34 -14.03
C GLU A 295 -5.24 -49.80 -15.50
N GLY A 296 -4.33 -49.29 -16.34
CA GLY A 296 -4.36 -49.46 -17.81
C GLY A 296 -4.24 -48.15 -18.61
N ASP A 297 -4.43 -46.98 -17.99
CA ASP A 297 -4.44 -45.68 -18.71
C ASP A 297 -3.04 -45.11 -19.03
N MET A 298 -1.97 -45.80 -18.61
CA MET A 298 -0.62 -45.51 -19.08
C MET A 298 -0.20 -46.53 -20.15
N GLU A 299 -0.25 -46.13 -21.42
CA GLU A 299 0.50 -46.85 -22.45
C GLU A 299 2.00 -46.67 -22.16
N THR A 300 2.67 -47.76 -21.78
CA THR A 300 4.13 -47.78 -21.72
C THR A 300 4.70 -47.48 -23.11
N PRO A 301 5.55 -46.44 -23.28
CA PRO A 301 6.13 -46.10 -24.58
C PRO A 301 6.89 -47.31 -25.15
N SER A 302 6.57 -47.68 -26.39
CA SER A 302 7.06 -48.88 -27.10
C SER A 302 8.51 -48.79 -27.60
N ILE A 303 9.39 -48.09 -26.88
CA ILE A 303 10.81 -47.97 -27.22
C ILE A 303 11.70 -48.43 -26.06
N LEU A 304 11.41 -49.60 -25.49
CA LEU A 304 12.40 -50.40 -24.76
C LEU A 304 12.19 -51.90 -25.02
N THR A 305 11.96 -52.29 -26.27
CA THR A 305 12.28 -53.64 -26.73
C THR A 305 13.79 -53.73 -26.96
N LYS A 306 14.55 -54.08 -25.92
CA LYS A 306 15.87 -54.68 -26.12
C LYS A 306 15.65 -56.07 -26.73
N SER A 307 16.13 -56.26 -27.95
CA SER A 307 16.40 -57.61 -28.47
C SER A 307 17.81 -58.04 -28.07
N ILE A 308 17.84 -59.27 -27.53
CA ILE A 308 18.95 -60.19 -27.22
C ILE A 308 19.75 -59.89 -25.94
#